data_AF-A0A9R1DLG9-F1
#
_entry.id   AF-A0A9R1DLG9-F1
#
_cell.length_a   1.000
_cell.length_b   1.000
_cell.length_c   1.000
_cell.angle_alpha   90.00
_cell.angle_beta   90.00
_cell.angle_gamma   90.00
#
_symmetry.space_group_name_H-M   'P 1'
#
loop_
_entity.id
_entity.type
_entity.pdbx_description
1 polymer ?
#
loop_
_entity_poly.entity_id
_entity_poly.type
_entity_poly.pdbx_seq_one_letter_code
_entity_poly.pdbx_strand_id
1 'polypeptide(L)'
;MKRCFSLAAALAVVTLAALLSSGAVVACIDVGFYDTTCPSAETLVQQTVAAAFGNDSGVAPAIIRLHFHDCFVKGCDGSVLIDSTPGNKAEKDSAPNFPSLRFFDVVDRAKAALEAQCPGVVSCADVLAFAARDSVVLSGGLGYQVPAGRRDGRVSTEADALNNLPGPTSTASDLVAGFAAKNLTVEDIVVLSGAHTIGVSHCSSFTERIYNFPTQPTELTRS
;
A
#
# COMPACT_ATOMS: atom_id res chain seq x y z
N MET A 1 -2.47 46.92 51.39
CA MET A 1 -3.62 46.26 50.73
C MET A 1 -3.11 45.01 50.01
N LYS A 2 -3.38 43.81 50.55
CA LYS A 2 -2.89 42.53 50.00
C LYS A 2 -3.80 42.11 48.84
N ARG A 3 -3.26 42.04 47.62
CA ARG A 3 -4.00 41.55 46.45
C ARG A 3 -3.96 40.02 46.45
N CYS A 4 -5.08 39.38 46.78
CA CYS A 4 -5.31 37.97 46.52
C CYS A 4 -5.42 37.76 45.01
N PHE A 5 -4.34 37.32 44.36
CA PHE A 5 -4.45 36.71 43.04
C PHE A 5 -5.11 35.34 43.22
N SER A 6 -6.33 35.20 42.72
CA SER A 6 -7.12 33.97 42.84
C SER A 6 -6.43 32.85 42.04
N LEU A 7 -5.93 31.80 42.73
CA LEU A 7 -5.34 30.62 42.07
C LEU A 7 -6.28 29.99 41.04
N ALA A 8 -7.60 30.15 41.22
CA ALA A 8 -8.61 29.67 40.29
C ALA A 8 -8.53 30.35 38.91
N ALA A 9 -8.16 31.64 38.85
CA ALA A 9 -8.02 32.37 37.59
C ALA A 9 -6.75 31.94 36.82
N ALA A 10 -5.66 31.63 37.54
CA ALA A 10 -4.44 31.10 36.91
C ALA A 10 -4.64 29.68 36.36
N LEU A 11 -5.37 28.81 37.09
CA LEU A 11 -5.68 27.45 36.64
C LEU A 11 -6.61 27.44 35.41
N ALA A 12 -7.57 28.36 35.34
CA ALA A 12 -8.50 28.49 34.20
C ALA A 12 -7.79 28.95 32.91
N VAL A 13 -6.76 29.81 33.02
CA VAL A 13 -5.99 30.29 31.86
C VAL A 13 -5.02 29.20 31.35
N VAL A 14 -4.41 28.43 32.25
CA VAL A 14 -3.50 27.32 31.89
C VAL A 14 -4.27 26.17 31.21
N THR A 15 -5.49 25.87 31.67
CA THR A 15 -6.33 24.81 31.08
C THR A 15 -6.89 25.21 29.71
N LEU A 16 -7.23 26.49 29.49
CA LEU A 16 -7.70 26.98 28.19
C LEU A 16 -6.56 27.04 27.15
N ALA A 17 -5.33 27.37 27.56
CA ALA A 17 -4.16 27.34 26.68
C ALA A 17 -3.77 25.91 26.24
N ALA A 18 -3.94 24.90 27.11
CA ALA A 18 -3.69 23.48 26.79
C ALA A 18 -4.75 22.87 25.84
N LEU A 19 -5.94 23.46 25.76
CA LEU A 19 -7.02 23.05 24.83
C LEU A 19 -6.87 23.65 23.42
N LEU A 20 -6.02 24.68 23.25
CA LEU A 20 -5.74 25.33 21.97
C LEU A 20 -4.52 24.75 21.23
N SER A 21 -3.78 23.82 21.86
CA SER A 21 -2.61 23.15 21.30
C SER A 21 -2.90 21.81 20.62
N SER A 22 -4.16 21.51 20.31
CA SER A 22 -4.49 20.45 19.35
C SER A 22 -4.23 20.95 17.94
N GLY A 23 -2.96 21.24 17.62
CA GLY A 23 -2.54 21.30 16.24
C GLY A 23 -2.93 19.98 15.60
N ALA A 24 -3.76 20.02 14.56
CA ALA A 24 -3.98 18.86 13.72
C ALA A 24 -2.59 18.44 13.24
N VAL A 25 -2.07 17.35 13.80
CA VAL A 25 -0.85 16.72 13.29
C VAL A 25 -1.26 16.17 11.93
N VAL A 26 -1.08 16.98 10.89
CA VAL A 26 -1.11 16.46 9.53
C VAL A 26 0.04 15.46 9.50
N ALA A 27 -0.29 14.17 9.53
CA ALA A 27 0.68 13.12 9.29
C ALA A 27 1.15 13.29 7.84
N CYS A 28 2.19 14.08 7.66
CA CYS A 28 2.76 14.34 6.36
C CYS A 28 3.66 13.16 6.00
N ILE A 29 3.50 12.65 4.78
CA ILE A 29 4.52 11.80 4.19
C ILE A 29 5.61 12.70 3.61
N ASP A 30 6.86 12.31 3.74
CA ASP A 30 7.99 13.08 3.20
C ASP A 30 9.12 12.15 2.73
N VAL A 31 9.87 12.61 1.72
CA VAL A 31 11.10 11.92 1.31
C VAL A 31 12.14 12.12 2.41
N GLY A 32 12.83 11.05 2.80
CA GLY A 32 13.79 11.12 3.90
C GLY A 32 13.14 11.16 5.29
N PHE A 33 11.87 10.75 5.43
CA PHE A 33 11.16 10.70 6.73
C PHE A 33 11.97 9.96 7.83
N TYR A 34 12.75 8.95 7.45
CA TYR A 34 13.57 8.15 8.37
C TYR A 34 15.04 8.58 8.46
N ASP A 35 15.47 9.68 7.82
CA ASP A 35 16.88 10.10 7.73
C ASP A 35 17.55 10.29 9.09
N THR A 36 16.77 10.64 10.12
CA THR A 36 17.28 10.81 11.49
C THR A 36 17.04 9.57 12.35
N THR A 37 15.90 8.91 12.23
CA THR A 37 15.48 7.84 13.15
C THR A 37 15.92 6.45 12.71
N CYS A 38 16.06 6.21 11.42
CA CYS A 38 16.61 4.98 10.85
C CYS A 38 17.28 5.27 9.49
N PRO A 39 18.50 5.86 9.49
CA PRO A 39 19.15 6.33 8.25
C PRO A 39 19.41 5.21 7.22
N SER A 40 19.48 3.96 7.66
CA SER A 40 19.69 2.78 6.80
C SER A 40 18.39 2.14 6.30
N ALA A 41 17.21 2.73 6.59
CA ALA A 41 15.92 2.10 6.34
C ALA A 41 15.74 1.65 4.88
N GLU A 42 15.83 2.57 3.93
CA GLU A 42 15.67 2.25 2.51
C GLU A 42 16.75 1.28 2.00
N THR A 43 17.99 1.42 2.48
CA THR A 43 19.09 0.54 2.05
C THR A 43 18.88 -0.90 2.53
N LEU A 44 18.40 -1.12 3.75
CA LEU A 44 18.12 -2.45 4.27
C LEU A 44 16.97 -3.15 3.52
N VAL A 45 15.92 -2.40 3.16
CA VAL A 45 14.84 -2.91 2.31
C VAL A 45 15.39 -3.28 0.93
N GLN A 46 16.12 -2.36 0.30
CA GLN A 46 16.70 -2.56 -1.04
C GLN A 46 17.61 -3.79 -1.11
N GLN A 47 18.48 -3.98 -0.12
CA GLN A 47 19.36 -5.15 -0.04
C GLN A 47 18.55 -6.45 0.10
N THR A 48 17.50 -6.44 0.91
CA THR A 48 16.66 -7.61 1.14
C THR A 48 15.88 -8.01 -0.12
N VAL A 49 15.31 -7.02 -0.81
CA VAL A 49 14.57 -7.24 -2.08
C VAL A 49 15.53 -7.69 -3.18
N ALA A 50 16.70 -7.07 -3.29
CA ALA A 50 17.72 -7.46 -4.28
C ALA A 50 18.20 -8.90 -4.08
N ALA A 51 18.45 -9.32 -2.84
CA ALA A 51 18.82 -10.69 -2.52
C ALA A 51 17.70 -11.68 -2.86
N ALA A 52 16.45 -11.35 -2.57
CA ALA A 52 15.30 -12.18 -2.92
C ALA A 52 15.11 -12.28 -4.43
N PHE A 53 15.22 -11.16 -5.15
CA PHE A 53 15.11 -11.09 -6.61
C PHE A 53 16.20 -11.88 -7.32
N GLY A 54 17.43 -11.86 -6.80
CA GLY A 54 18.55 -12.66 -7.33
C GLY A 54 18.31 -14.17 -7.26
N ASN A 55 17.44 -14.63 -6.34
CA ASN A 55 17.02 -16.02 -6.24
C ASN A 55 15.76 -16.32 -7.08
N ASP A 56 14.79 -15.40 -7.08
CA ASP A 56 13.54 -15.53 -7.85
C ASP A 56 13.11 -14.17 -8.41
N SER A 57 13.19 -14.01 -9.73
CA SER A 57 12.80 -12.77 -10.40
C SER A 57 11.31 -12.46 -10.31
N GLY A 58 10.48 -13.46 -9.94
CA GLY A 58 9.06 -13.32 -9.65
C GLY A 58 8.74 -12.46 -8.43
N VAL A 59 9.74 -12.16 -7.58
CA VAL A 59 9.63 -11.24 -6.44
C VAL A 59 9.20 -9.85 -6.87
N ALA A 60 9.82 -9.30 -7.92
CA ALA A 60 9.59 -7.91 -8.33
C ALA A 60 8.12 -7.63 -8.71
N PRO A 61 7.52 -8.34 -9.68
CA PRO A 61 6.11 -8.11 -10.04
C PRO A 61 5.15 -8.43 -8.88
N ALA A 62 5.50 -9.38 -8.01
CA ALA A 62 4.65 -9.73 -6.89
C ALA A 62 4.62 -8.66 -5.80
N ILE A 63 5.76 -8.05 -5.45
CA ILE A 63 5.82 -6.97 -4.46
C ILE A 63 5.16 -5.69 -5.00
N ILE A 64 5.36 -5.36 -6.28
CA ILE A 64 4.64 -4.24 -6.93
C ILE A 64 3.12 -4.45 -6.80
N ARG A 65 2.65 -5.66 -7.12
CA ARG A 65 1.23 -6.01 -6.97
C ARG A 65 0.77 -5.98 -5.50
N LEU A 66 1.60 -6.46 -4.56
CA LEU A 66 1.29 -6.43 -3.14
C LEU A 66 1.08 -5.00 -2.64
N HIS A 67 1.93 -4.06 -3.07
CA HIS A 67 1.77 -2.64 -2.73
C HIS A 67 0.52 -2.00 -3.36
N PHE A 68 0.19 -2.35 -4.61
CA PHE A 68 -1.07 -1.93 -5.23
C PHE A 68 -2.29 -2.43 -4.42
N HIS A 69 -2.28 -3.70 -4.02
CA HIS A 69 -3.37 -4.29 -3.24
C HIS A 69 -3.52 -3.67 -1.85
N ASP A 70 -2.41 -3.33 -1.19
CA ASP A 70 -2.40 -2.54 0.04
C ASP A 70 -3.10 -1.20 -0.19
N CYS A 71 -2.59 -0.38 -1.11
CA CYS A 71 -3.08 0.97 -1.33
C CYS A 71 -4.54 1.05 -1.79
N PHE A 72 -5.04 0.04 -2.51
CA PHE A 72 -6.43 0.02 -2.97
C PHE A 72 -7.42 -0.34 -1.86
N VAL A 73 -6.99 -0.96 -0.77
CA VAL A 73 -7.86 -1.36 0.34
C VAL A 73 -7.52 -0.52 1.56
N LYS A 74 -8.41 0.40 1.95
CA LYS A 74 -8.21 1.33 3.09
C LYS A 74 -6.98 2.26 3.03
N GLY A 75 -6.24 2.23 1.93
CA GLY A 75 -5.04 3.07 1.73
C GLY A 75 -3.78 2.27 2.03
N CYS A 76 -2.61 2.86 1.80
CA CYS A 76 -1.34 2.15 2.00
C CYS A 76 -1.01 2.07 3.50
N ASP A 77 -1.62 1.14 4.22
CA ASP A 77 -1.49 1.00 5.68
C ASP A 77 -0.97 -0.39 6.11
N GLY A 78 -0.53 -1.23 5.18
CA GLY A 78 -0.03 -2.57 5.48
C GLY A 78 -1.12 -3.57 5.92
N SER A 79 -2.41 -3.25 5.80
CA SER A 79 -3.50 -4.17 6.17
C SER A 79 -3.45 -5.49 5.40
N VAL A 80 -2.95 -5.46 4.16
CA VAL A 80 -2.77 -6.65 3.31
C VAL A 80 -1.76 -7.65 3.91
N LEU A 81 -0.90 -7.20 4.84
CA LEU A 81 0.13 -8.01 5.49
C LEU A 81 -0.39 -8.74 6.74
N ILE A 82 -1.62 -8.47 7.18
CA ILE A 82 -2.22 -9.11 8.36
C ILE A 82 -2.75 -10.50 8.00
N ASP A 83 -2.39 -11.51 8.80
CA ASP A 83 -2.91 -12.87 8.67
C ASP A 83 -4.32 -13.00 9.26
N SER A 84 -5.09 -13.94 8.72
CA SER A 84 -6.38 -14.32 9.31
C SER A 84 -6.22 -14.88 10.71
N THR A 85 -7.20 -14.60 11.56
CA THR A 85 -7.28 -15.14 12.93
C THR A 85 -8.61 -15.88 13.12
N PRO A 86 -8.77 -16.70 14.17
CA PRO A 86 -10.08 -17.22 14.52
C PRO A 86 -11.08 -16.06 14.67
N GLY A 87 -12.17 -16.10 13.90
CA GLY A 87 -13.20 -15.06 13.90
C GLY A 87 -12.95 -13.84 13.00
N ASN A 88 -11.81 -13.75 12.31
CA ASN A 88 -11.56 -12.71 11.30
C ASN A 88 -10.81 -13.28 10.09
N LYS A 89 -11.46 -13.31 8.94
CA LYS A 89 -10.82 -13.64 7.67
C LYS A 89 -10.24 -12.37 7.06
N ALA A 90 -8.92 -12.28 7.00
CA ALA A 90 -8.17 -11.12 6.54
C ALA A 90 -8.19 -10.99 5.01
N GLU A 91 -7.68 -9.86 4.51
CA GLU A 91 -7.55 -9.60 3.07
C GLU A 91 -6.74 -10.66 2.35
N LYS A 92 -5.69 -11.22 2.99
CA LYS A 92 -4.83 -12.26 2.40
C LYS A 92 -5.60 -13.44 1.85
N ASP A 93 -6.69 -13.84 2.52
CA ASP A 93 -7.50 -15.02 2.17
C ASP A 93 -8.70 -14.70 1.27
N SER A 94 -8.78 -13.47 0.77
CA SER A 94 -9.82 -13.07 -0.18
C SER A 94 -9.56 -13.63 -1.58
N ALA A 95 -10.62 -13.79 -2.38
CA ALA A 95 -10.53 -14.28 -3.76
C ALA A 95 -9.50 -13.57 -4.67
N PRO A 96 -9.34 -12.22 -4.66
CA PRO A 96 -8.32 -11.55 -5.46
C PRO A 96 -6.89 -11.79 -4.96
N ASN A 97 -6.72 -12.25 -3.71
CA ASN A 97 -5.43 -12.34 -3.01
C ASN A 97 -4.93 -13.78 -2.84
N PHE A 98 -5.78 -14.75 -2.52
CA PHE A 98 -5.36 -16.14 -2.32
C PHE A 98 -5.70 -17.03 -3.54
N PRO A 99 -4.74 -17.82 -4.08
CA PRO A 99 -3.33 -17.95 -3.71
C PRO A 99 -2.41 -17.06 -4.58
N SER A 100 -2.88 -15.90 -5.05
CA SER A 100 -2.24 -15.11 -6.12
C SER A 100 -1.16 -14.13 -5.62
N LEU A 101 -1.40 -13.45 -4.49
CA LEU A 101 -0.39 -12.67 -3.78
C LEU A 101 0.63 -13.62 -3.15
N ARG A 102 1.89 -13.22 -3.18
CA ARG A 102 3.04 -14.06 -2.83
C ARG A 102 4.23 -13.19 -2.43
N PHE A 103 5.25 -13.84 -1.85
CA PHE A 103 6.48 -13.21 -1.34
C PHE A 103 6.28 -12.27 -0.15
N PHE A 104 5.26 -12.55 0.69
CA PHE A 104 5.11 -11.89 1.99
C PHE A 104 6.37 -12.05 2.87
N ASP A 105 7.08 -13.18 2.74
CA ASP A 105 8.32 -13.46 3.47
C ASP A 105 9.46 -12.46 3.17
N VAL A 106 9.46 -11.84 1.98
CA VAL A 106 10.44 -10.81 1.62
C VAL A 106 10.22 -9.57 2.47
N VAL A 107 8.95 -9.19 2.67
CA VAL A 107 8.56 -8.07 3.54
C VAL A 107 8.90 -8.39 4.99
N ASP A 108 8.63 -9.62 5.45
CA ASP A 108 8.96 -10.07 6.80
C ASP A 108 10.47 -10.02 7.07
N ARG A 109 11.30 -10.47 6.12
CA ARG A 109 12.77 -10.41 6.23
C ARG A 109 13.28 -8.97 6.25
N ALA A 110 12.73 -8.10 5.40
CA ALA A 110 13.12 -6.69 5.38
C ALA A 110 12.74 -6.02 6.71
N LYS A 111 11.53 -6.30 7.20
CA LYS A 111 11.06 -5.81 8.49
C LYS A 111 11.91 -6.33 9.65
N ALA A 112 12.30 -7.61 9.65
CA ALA A 112 13.17 -8.17 10.68
C ALA A 112 14.56 -7.50 10.69
N ALA A 113 15.15 -7.22 9.53
CA ALA A 113 16.41 -6.51 9.43
C ALA A 113 16.31 -5.07 9.97
N LEU A 114 15.20 -4.38 9.67
CA LEU A 114 14.91 -3.05 10.19
C LEU A 114 14.71 -3.05 11.70
N GLU A 115 13.92 -3.98 12.24
CA GLU A 115 13.66 -4.08 13.68
C GLU A 115 14.94 -4.41 14.47
N ALA A 116 15.89 -5.14 13.88
CA ALA A 116 17.19 -5.37 14.50
C ALA A 116 18.06 -4.10 14.56
N GLN A 117 17.87 -3.16 13.64
CA GLN A 117 18.66 -1.92 13.54
C GLN A 117 18.00 -0.74 14.26
N CYS A 118 16.69 -0.56 14.09
CA CYS A 118 15.90 0.58 14.56
C CYS A 118 14.52 0.09 15.05
N PRO A 119 14.47 -0.51 16.27
CA PRO A 119 13.26 -1.16 16.78
C PRO A 119 12.06 -0.22 16.85
N GLY A 120 10.93 -0.65 16.29
CA GLY A 120 9.64 0.06 16.35
C GLY A 120 9.59 1.38 15.58
N VAL A 121 10.52 1.63 14.65
CA VAL A 121 10.62 2.91 13.93
C VAL A 121 9.91 2.87 12.58
N VAL A 122 10.28 1.94 11.69
CA VAL A 122 9.83 1.93 10.29
C VAL A 122 8.54 1.11 10.15
N SER A 123 7.47 1.69 9.62
CA SER A 123 6.19 0.97 9.45
C SER A 123 6.26 -0.14 8.39
N CYS A 124 5.46 -1.18 8.54
CA CYS A 124 5.31 -2.22 7.50
C CYS A 124 4.78 -1.63 6.19
N ALA A 125 3.87 -0.65 6.28
CA ALA A 125 3.36 0.08 5.12
C ALA A 125 4.48 0.76 4.31
N ASP A 126 5.45 1.41 4.97
CA ASP A 126 6.59 2.02 4.27
C ASP A 126 7.60 0.98 3.79
N VAL A 127 7.80 -0.14 4.49
CA VAL A 127 8.61 -1.26 3.98
C VAL A 127 8.07 -1.73 2.63
N LEU A 128 6.74 -1.89 2.52
CA LEU A 128 6.12 -2.33 1.29
C LEU A 128 6.25 -1.29 0.16
N ALA A 129 6.12 -0.01 0.47
CA ALA A 129 6.30 1.08 -0.49
C ALA A 129 7.76 1.14 -1.03
N PHE A 130 8.75 1.06 -0.15
CA PHE A 130 10.16 1.00 -0.54
C PHE A 130 10.45 -0.25 -1.37
N ALA A 131 9.95 -1.41 -0.94
CA ALA A 131 10.16 -2.67 -1.63
C ALA A 131 9.56 -2.68 -3.05
N ALA A 132 8.41 -2.02 -3.25
CA ALA A 132 7.81 -1.85 -4.56
C ALA A 132 8.68 -0.98 -5.48
N ARG A 133 9.25 0.13 -4.98
CA ARG A 133 10.20 0.95 -5.73
C ARG A 133 11.45 0.17 -6.12
N ASP A 134 12.03 -0.55 -5.17
CA ASP A 134 13.23 -1.35 -5.42
C ASP A 134 12.97 -2.45 -6.45
N SER A 135 11.78 -3.06 -6.41
CA SER A 135 11.31 -4.03 -7.40
C SER A 135 11.21 -3.43 -8.80
N VAL A 136 10.69 -2.20 -8.94
CA VAL A 136 10.67 -1.50 -10.24
C VAL A 136 12.09 -1.34 -10.79
N VAL A 137 13.03 -0.86 -9.96
CA VAL A 137 14.43 -0.66 -10.37
C VAL A 137 15.09 -1.97 -10.79
N LEU A 138 14.95 -3.03 -9.99
CA LEU A 138 15.55 -4.34 -10.27
C LEU A 138 15.00 -4.99 -11.55
N SER A 139 13.76 -4.66 -11.92
CA SER A 139 13.12 -5.13 -13.16
C SER A 139 13.45 -4.28 -14.40
N GLY A 140 14.35 -3.30 -14.28
CA GLY A 140 14.79 -2.44 -15.39
C GLY A 140 14.03 -1.11 -15.52
N GLY A 141 13.17 -0.78 -14.56
CA GLY A 141 12.49 0.51 -14.48
C GLY A 141 13.35 1.64 -13.92
N LEU A 142 12.81 2.85 -13.93
CA LEU A 142 13.47 4.02 -13.33
C LEU A 142 13.26 4.07 -11.81
N GLY A 143 14.29 4.50 -11.09
CA GLY A 143 14.18 4.79 -9.66
C GLY A 143 13.42 6.09 -9.40
N TYR A 144 12.69 6.13 -8.30
CA TYR A 144 12.00 7.31 -7.79
C TYR A 144 12.15 7.40 -6.27
N GLN A 145 12.02 8.61 -5.74
CA GLN A 145 11.99 8.83 -4.30
C GLN A 145 10.61 8.43 -3.76
N VAL A 146 10.58 7.76 -2.61
CA VAL A 146 9.33 7.30 -1.99
C VAL A 146 9.08 8.16 -0.75
N PRO A 147 8.05 9.02 -0.75
CA PRO A 147 7.62 9.67 0.47
C PRO A 147 7.20 8.62 1.49
N ALA A 148 7.67 8.74 2.73
CA ALA A 148 7.44 7.79 3.81
C ALA A 148 6.86 8.51 5.05
N GLY A 149 6.51 7.76 6.08
CA GLY A 149 5.75 8.23 7.25
C GLY A 149 4.34 7.62 7.35
N ARG A 150 4.05 6.58 6.54
CA ARG A 150 2.81 5.80 6.68
C ARG A 150 2.81 5.07 8.02
N ARG A 151 1.61 4.76 8.52
CA ARG A 151 1.43 3.99 9.75
C ARG A 151 0.65 2.72 9.49
N ASP A 152 0.93 1.70 10.28
CA ASP A 152 0.33 0.39 10.11
C ASP A 152 -1.14 0.38 10.60
N GLY A 153 -2.02 -0.03 9.71
CA GLY A 153 -3.42 -0.33 9.96
C GLY A 153 -3.58 -1.49 10.93
N ARG A 154 -4.79 -1.62 11.49
CA ARG A 154 -5.14 -2.68 12.46
C ARG A 154 -6.35 -3.50 12.05
N VAL A 155 -6.87 -3.28 10.85
CA VAL A 155 -8.09 -3.91 10.37
C VAL A 155 -7.82 -4.43 8.97
N SER A 156 -7.99 -5.72 8.79
CA SER A 156 -7.89 -6.41 7.50
C SER A 156 -9.05 -7.37 7.40
N THR A 157 -9.89 -7.22 6.38
CA THR A 157 -11.06 -8.09 6.17
C THR A 157 -11.17 -8.51 4.71
N GLU A 158 -11.61 -9.73 4.48
CA GLU A 158 -11.90 -10.23 3.13
C GLU A 158 -12.89 -9.32 2.39
N ALA A 159 -13.91 -8.80 3.09
CA ALA A 159 -14.92 -7.94 2.49
C ALA A 159 -14.33 -6.62 1.95
N ASP A 160 -13.36 -6.03 2.66
CA ASP A 160 -12.70 -4.81 2.20
C ASP A 160 -11.95 -5.06 0.89
N ALA A 161 -11.23 -6.18 0.77
CA ALA A 161 -10.55 -6.57 -0.47
C ALA A 161 -11.54 -6.81 -1.62
N LEU A 162 -12.62 -7.57 -1.40
CA LEU A 162 -13.63 -7.86 -2.43
C LEU A 162 -14.35 -6.62 -2.95
N ASN A 163 -14.57 -5.62 -2.08
CA ASN A 163 -15.31 -4.41 -2.44
C ASN A 163 -14.46 -3.35 -3.15
N ASN A 164 -13.13 -3.43 -3.04
CA ASN A 164 -12.25 -2.35 -3.52
C ASN A 164 -11.30 -2.77 -4.65
N LEU A 165 -10.97 -4.06 -4.79
CA LEU A 165 -10.02 -4.52 -5.79
C LEU A 165 -10.71 -4.77 -7.14
N PRO A 166 -10.21 -4.17 -8.24
CA PRO A 166 -10.77 -4.42 -9.57
C PRO A 166 -10.52 -5.87 -10.00
N GLY A 167 -11.55 -6.51 -10.54
CA GLY A 167 -11.45 -7.85 -11.13
C GLY A 167 -10.89 -7.82 -12.56
N PRO A 168 -10.35 -8.95 -13.07
CA PRO A 168 -9.76 -9.01 -14.41
C PRO A 168 -10.80 -8.89 -15.55
N THR A 169 -12.08 -9.01 -15.23
CA THR A 169 -13.23 -8.84 -16.16
C THR A 169 -13.89 -7.47 -16.03
N SER A 170 -13.34 -6.56 -15.22
CA SER A 170 -13.86 -5.19 -15.06
C SER A 170 -13.91 -4.47 -16.40
N THR A 171 -15.00 -3.75 -16.66
CA THR A 171 -15.11 -2.89 -17.84
C THR A 171 -14.24 -1.63 -17.67
N ALA A 172 -13.99 -0.90 -18.77
CA ALA A 172 -13.28 0.38 -18.68
C ALA A 172 -13.99 1.37 -17.75
N SER A 173 -15.33 1.40 -17.74
CA SER A 173 -16.12 2.23 -16.82
C SER A 173 -15.93 1.82 -15.36
N ASP A 174 -15.88 0.51 -15.07
CA ASP A 174 -15.66 0.01 -13.70
C ASP A 174 -14.27 0.42 -13.19
N LEU A 175 -13.24 0.30 -14.05
CA LEU A 175 -11.88 0.72 -13.74
C LEU A 175 -11.81 2.23 -13.48
N VAL A 176 -12.44 3.06 -14.31
CA VAL A 176 -12.49 4.51 -14.12
C VAL A 176 -13.15 4.86 -12.79
N ALA A 177 -14.30 4.26 -12.46
CA ALA A 177 -14.99 4.52 -11.21
C ALA A 177 -14.16 4.08 -9.99
N GLY A 178 -13.55 2.89 -10.06
CA GLY A 178 -12.75 2.33 -8.97
C GLY A 178 -11.49 3.16 -8.67
N PHE A 179 -10.76 3.59 -9.71
CA PHE A 179 -9.57 4.42 -9.55
C PHE A 179 -9.91 5.85 -9.13
N ALA A 180 -11.00 6.43 -9.64
CA ALA A 180 -11.47 7.74 -9.19
C ALA A 180 -11.82 7.76 -7.70
N ALA A 181 -12.36 6.65 -7.15
CA ALA A 181 -12.60 6.50 -5.72
C ALA A 181 -11.31 6.47 -4.87
N LYS A 182 -10.13 6.31 -5.50
CA LYS A 182 -8.80 6.40 -4.90
C LYS A 182 -8.08 7.71 -5.25
N ASN A 183 -8.81 8.70 -5.77
CA ASN A 183 -8.26 9.96 -6.29
C ASN A 183 -7.25 9.78 -7.42
N LEU A 184 -7.38 8.71 -8.21
CA LEU A 184 -6.54 8.44 -9.38
C LEU A 184 -7.32 8.77 -10.67
N THR A 185 -6.62 9.38 -11.61
CA THR A 185 -7.15 9.83 -12.90
C THR A 185 -7.16 8.70 -13.94
N VAL A 186 -7.77 8.95 -15.09
CA VAL A 186 -7.70 8.02 -16.24
C VAL A 186 -6.26 7.83 -16.72
N GLU A 187 -5.44 8.89 -16.65
CA GLU A 187 -4.01 8.79 -16.97
C GLU A 187 -3.31 7.83 -16.02
N ASP A 188 -3.59 7.92 -14.71
CA ASP A 188 -3.04 7.00 -13.71
C ASP A 188 -3.44 5.54 -13.98
N ILE A 189 -4.66 5.28 -14.46
CA ILE A 189 -5.08 3.93 -14.85
C ILE A 189 -4.15 3.39 -15.94
N VAL A 190 -3.90 4.18 -17.00
CA VAL A 190 -3.06 3.77 -18.13
C VAL A 190 -1.62 3.57 -17.68
N VAL A 191 -1.07 4.49 -16.90
CA VAL A 191 0.30 4.43 -16.38
C VAL A 191 0.48 3.22 -15.46
N LEU A 192 -0.41 3.02 -14.48
CA LEU A 192 -0.32 1.94 -13.51
C LEU A 192 -0.62 0.57 -14.12
N SER A 193 -1.47 0.50 -15.15
CA SER A 193 -1.67 -0.74 -15.93
C SER A 193 -0.38 -1.22 -16.61
N GLY A 194 0.58 -0.31 -16.83
CA GLY A 194 1.92 -0.65 -17.30
C GLY A 194 2.69 -1.61 -16.37
N ALA A 195 2.30 -1.74 -15.10
CA ALA A 195 2.86 -2.75 -14.19
C ALA A 195 2.67 -4.19 -14.70
N HIS A 196 1.67 -4.44 -15.56
CA HIS A 196 1.48 -5.72 -16.24
C HIS A 196 2.51 -6.02 -17.34
N THR A 197 3.52 -5.16 -17.54
CA THR A 197 4.67 -5.46 -18.42
C THR A 197 5.58 -6.57 -17.89
N ILE A 198 5.47 -6.91 -16.60
CA ILE A 198 6.19 -8.00 -15.93
C ILE A 198 5.21 -8.85 -15.10
N GLY A 199 5.66 -10.03 -14.69
CA GLY A 199 4.88 -10.94 -13.86
C GLY A 199 4.09 -11.96 -14.66
N VAL A 200 3.10 -12.56 -13.98
CA VAL A 200 2.31 -13.68 -14.49
C VAL A 200 0.88 -13.60 -13.98
N SER A 201 -0.03 -14.26 -14.67
CA SER A 201 -1.42 -14.44 -14.26
C SER A 201 -1.79 -15.91 -14.22
N HIS A 202 -2.68 -16.30 -13.30
CA HIS A 202 -3.34 -17.59 -13.37
C HIS A 202 -4.28 -17.63 -14.58
N CYS A 203 -4.49 -18.83 -15.14
CA CYS A 203 -5.40 -19.05 -16.27
C CYS A 203 -6.82 -18.56 -15.98
N SER A 204 -7.31 -18.78 -14.76
CA SER A 204 -8.65 -18.39 -14.32
C SER A 204 -8.95 -16.89 -14.50
N SER A 205 -7.93 -16.04 -14.57
CA SER A 205 -8.12 -14.59 -14.77
C SER A 205 -8.48 -14.21 -16.21
N PHE A 206 -8.30 -15.10 -17.18
CA PHE A 206 -8.49 -14.74 -18.60
C PHE A 206 -9.13 -15.84 -19.46
N THR A 207 -9.34 -17.05 -18.95
CA THR A 207 -9.92 -18.17 -19.72
C THR A 207 -11.30 -17.86 -20.28
N GLU A 208 -12.11 -17.04 -19.61
CA GLU A 208 -13.41 -16.59 -20.14
C GLU A 208 -13.24 -15.88 -21.51
N ARG A 209 -12.20 -15.04 -21.65
CA ARG A 209 -11.90 -14.30 -22.88
C ARG A 209 -11.38 -15.19 -24.01
N ILE A 210 -10.95 -16.41 -23.68
CA ILE A 210 -10.45 -17.39 -24.66
C ILE A 210 -11.57 -18.31 -25.12
N TYR A 211 -12.38 -18.83 -24.19
CA TYR A 211 -13.36 -19.89 -24.48
C TYR A 211 -14.80 -19.41 -24.61
N ASN A 212 -15.17 -18.29 -23.98
CA ASN A 212 -16.56 -17.81 -23.87
C ASN A 212 -16.71 -16.36 -24.36
N PHE A 213 -15.81 -15.89 -25.23
CA PHE A 213 -15.89 -14.53 -25.77
C PHE A 213 -17.14 -14.38 -26.65
N PRO A 214 -18.05 -13.41 -26.39
CA PRO A 214 -19.24 -13.25 -27.22
C PRO A 214 -18.85 -12.84 -28.64
N THR A 215 -19.13 -13.71 -29.62
CA THR A 215 -18.95 -13.40 -31.05
C THR A 215 -20.16 -12.62 -31.59
N GLN A 216 -20.46 -11.45 -31.05
CA GLN A 216 -21.34 -10.51 -31.76
C GLN A 216 -20.50 -9.45 -32.45
N PRO A 217 -20.61 -9.30 -33.79
CA PRO A 217 -20.08 -8.13 -34.44
C PRO A 217 -20.90 -6.94 -33.94
N THR A 218 -20.31 -6.10 -33.09
CA THR A 218 -20.78 -4.72 -32.95
C THR A 218 -20.66 -4.10 -34.32
N GLU A 219 -21.78 -3.97 -35.02
CA GLU A 219 -21.92 -3.08 -36.17
C GLU A 219 -21.39 -1.72 -35.72
N LEU A 220 -20.19 -1.37 -36.21
CA LEU A 220 -19.66 -0.03 -36.10
C LEU A 220 -20.53 0.86 -36.99
N THR A 221 -21.68 1.30 -36.50
CA THR A 221 -22.37 2.45 -37.07
C THR A 221 -21.50 3.66 -36.81
N ARG A 222 -20.61 3.96 -37.77
CA ARG A 222 -20.00 5.28 -37.91
C ARG A 222 -21.13 6.31 -37.99
N SER A 223 -21.29 7.10 -36.94
CA SER A 223 -21.89 8.43 -36.99
C SER A 223 -20.86 9.44 -37.49
#